data_AF-A0A1J5H6D9-F1
#
_entry.id   AF-A0A1J5H6D9-F1
#
_cell.length_a   1.000
_cell.length_b   1.000
_cell.length_c   1.000
_cell.angle_alpha   90.00
_cell.angle_beta   90.00
_cell.angle_gamma   90.00
#
_symmetry.space_group_name_H-M   'P 1'
#
loop_
_entity.id
_entity.type
_entity.pdbx_description
1 polymer ?
#
loop_
_entity_poly.entity_id
_entity_poly.type
_entity_poly.pdbx_seq_one_letter_code
_entity_poly.pdbx_strand_id
1 'polypeptide(L)' 'MEKIVRGYKITYEEDAKDGVDHLAYILSFDEAFSLIKAAKMQGKAAFEDRYGRNFNLVSKLDGSLILEKRREGWF' A
#
# COMPACT_ATOMS: atom_id res chain seq x y z
N MET A 1 -9.11 3.24 8.60
CA MET A 1 -8.38 2.36 9.54
C MET A 1 -6.90 2.68 9.47
N GLU A 2 -6.10 2.34 10.49
CA GLU A 2 -4.67 2.63 10.54
C GLU A 2 -3.88 1.40 11.02
N LYS A 3 -2.70 1.15 10.45
CA LYS A 3 -1.80 0.06 10.85
C LYS A 3 -0.35 0.46 10.65
N ILE A 4 0.50 0.02 11.59
CA ILE A 4 1.96 0.19 11.45
C ILE A 4 2.52 -1.01 10.69
N VAL A 5 3.11 -0.74 9.52
CA VAL A 5 3.79 -1.73 8.69
C VAL A 5 5.27 -1.39 8.64
N ARG A 6 6.10 -2.23 9.26
CA ARG A 6 7.57 -2.09 9.25
C ARG A 6 8.06 -0.69 9.67
N GLY A 7 7.40 -0.08 10.65
CA GLY A 7 7.72 1.25 11.16
C GLY A 7 7.02 2.42 10.44
N TYR A 8 6.23 2.15 9.41
CA TYR A 8 5.47 3.16 8.67
C TYR A 8 3.99 3.09 9.01
N LYS A 9 3.40 4.25 9.31
CA LYS A 9 1.96 4.37 9.52
C LYS A 9 1.24 4.38 8.18
N ILE A 10 0.36 3.40 7.97
CA ILE A 10 -0.47 3.27 6.78
C ILE A 10 -1.93 3.43 7.17
N THR A 11 -2.60 4.37 6.51
CA THR A 11 -4.05 4.60 6.63
C THR A 11 -4.76 3.97 5.44
N TYR A 12 -5.86 3.27 5.66
CA TYR A 12 -6.55 2.49 4.63
C TYR A 12 -8.03 2.33 4.94
N GLU A 13 -8.85 2.12 3.91
CA GLU A 13 -10.26 1.76 4.04
C GLU A 13 -10.45 0.26 4.16
N GLU A 14 -11.65 -0.19 4.58
CA GLU A 14 -11.94 -1.61 4.81
C GLU A 14 -11.70 -2.47 3.56
N ASP A 15 -12.02 -1.95 2.37
CA ASP A 15 -11.82 -2.64 1.11
C ASP A 15 -10.33 -2.80 0.71
N ALA A 16 -9.43 -2.05 1.34
CA ALA A 16 -7.98 -2.11 1.17
C ALA A 16 -7.27 -2.94 2.26
N LYS A 17 -8.02 -3.51 3.22
CA LYS A 17 -7.46 -4.30 4.33
C LYS A 17 -6.52 -5.41 3.86
N ASP A 18 -6.94 -6.12 2.84
CA ASP A 18 -6.15 -7.19 2.22
C ASP A 18 -4.80 -6.73 1.67
N GLY A 19 -4.76 -5.54 1.06
CA GLY A 19 -3.52 -4.98 0.54
C GLY A 19 -2.56 -4.58 1.67
N VAL A 20 -3.09 -4.09 2.80
CA VAL A 20 -2.27 -3.81 3.98
C VAL A 20 -1.72 -5.10 4.60
N ASP A 21 -2.54 -6.14 4.70
CA ASP A 21 -2.09 -7.43 5.24
C ASP A 21 -1.06 -8.09 4.30
N HIS A 22 -1.21 -7.93 2.99
CA HIS A 22 -0.20 -8.34 2.01
C HIS A 22 1.12 -7.59 2.23
N LEU A 23 1.07 -6.26 2.35
CA LEU A 23 2.26 -5.44 2.61
C LEU A 23 2.92 -5.75 3.96
N ALA A 24 2.13 -6.14 4.97
CA ALA A 24 2.62 -6.39 6.32
C ALA A 24 3.25 -7.78 6.49
N TYR A 25 2.59 -8.80 5.96
CA TYR A 25 2.86 -10.20 6.31
C TYR A 25 3.26 -11.09 5.15
N ILE A 26 2.96 -10.71 3.90
CA ILE A 26 3.25 -11.55 2.73
C ILE A 26 4.52 -11.07 2.02
N LEU A 27 4.66 -9.77 1.80
CA LEU A 27 5.88 -9.22 1.23
C LEU A 27 7.05 -9.36 2.21
N SER A 28 8.22 -9.66 1.66
CA SER A 28 9.47 -9.56 2.41
C SER A 28 9.71 -8.12 2.86
N PHE A 29 10.61 -7.94 3.82
CA PHE A 29 10.97 -6.61 4.30
C PHE A 29 11.46 -5.72 3.15
N ASP A 30 12.32 -6.24 2.28
CA ASP A 30 12.92 -5.48 1.17
C ASP A 30 11.90 -5.10 0.10
N GLU A 31 10.94 -5.98 -0.22
CA GLU A 31 9.85 -5.70 -1.15
C GLU A 31 8.92 -4.61 -0.62
N ALA A 32 8.46 -4.76 0.64
CA ALA A 32 7.62 -3.77 1.29
C ALA A 32 8.34 -2.42 1.41
N PHE A 33 9.62 -2.43 1.78
CA PHE A 33 10.43 -1.22 1.87
C PHE A 33 10.62 -0.56 0.50
N SER A 34 10.85 -1.34 -0.55
CA SER A 34 10.99 -0.83 -1.92
C SER A 34 9.71 -0.16 -2.40
N LEU A 35 8.53 -0.73 -2.10
CA LEU A 35 7.23 -0.11 -2.39
C LEU A 35 7.02 1.20 -1.62
N ILE A 36 7.32 1.21 -0.32
CA ILE A 36 7.21 2.41 0.51
C ILE A 36 8.15 3.51 0.00
N LYS A 37 9.38 3.15 -0.35
CA LYS A 37 10.37 4.08 -0.91
C LYS A 37 9.90 4.64 -2.25
N ALA A 38 9.38 3.78 -3.15
CA ALA A 38 8.81 4.21 -4.42
C ALA A 38 7.64 5.17 -4.22
N ALA A 39 6.71 4.87 -3.28
CA ALA A 39 5.60 5.74 -2.95
C ALA A 39 6.06 7.10 -2.43
N LYS A 40 7.09 7.14 -1.58
CA LYS A 40 7.67 8.40 -1.08
C LYS A 40 8.37 9.21 -2.16
N MET A 41 9.07 8.55 -3.08
CA MET A 41 9.82 9.22 -4.15
C MET A 41 8.92 9.74 -5.29
N GLN A 42 7.88 8.98 -5.64
CA GLN A 42 7.03 9.26 -6.80
C GLN A 42 5.64 9.78 -6.42
N GLY A 43 5.36 9.90 -5.12
CA GLY A 43 4.03 10.22 -4.58
C GLY A 43 3.06 9.02 -4.57
N LYS A 44 3.31 7.97 -5.36
CA LYS A 44 2.52 6.75 -5.37
C LYS A 44 3.34 5.54 -5.83
N ALA A 45 2.97 4.35 -5.37
CA ALA A 45 3.45 3.06 -5.87
C ALA A 45 2.28 2.10 -6.02
N ALA A 46 2.18 1.46 -7.18
CA ALA A 46 1.17 0.43 -7.43
C ALA A 46 1.75 -0.96 -7.10
N PHE A 47 0.92 -1.83 -6.54
CA PHE A 47 1.24 -3.25 -6.40
C PHE A 47 -0.01 -4.10 -6.56
N GLU A 48 0.21 -5.39 -6.73
CA GLU A 48 -0.81 -6.43 -6.79
C GLU A 48 -0.58 -7.39 -5.62
N ASP A 49 -1.65 -7.90 -5.02
CA ASP A 49 -1.52 -8.98 -4.06
C ASP A 49 -1.58 -10.36 -4.73
N ARG A 50 -1.38 -11.41 -3.94
CA ARG A 50 -1.42 -12.80 -4.38
C ARG A 50 -2.78 -13.27 -4.97
N TYR A 51 -3.82 -12.47 -4.88
CA TYR A 51 -5.17 -12.78 -5.39
C TYR A 51 -5.51 -11.94 -6.63
N GLY A 52 -4.55 -11.24 -7.21
CA GLY A 52 -4.77 -10.38 -8.38
C GLY A 52 -5.44 -9.04 -8.04
N ARG A 53 -5.50 -8.67 -6.75
CA ARG A 53 -6.13 -7.41 -6.35
C ARG A 53 -5.11 -6.29 -6.43
N ASN A 54 -5.52 -5.20 -7.09
CA ASN A 54 -4.67 -4.07 -7.37
C ASN A 54 -4.79 -2.99 -6.29
N PHE A 55 -3.66 -2.47 -5.82
CA PHE A 55 -3.60 -1.42 -4.80
C PHE A 55 -2.66 -0.29 -5.21
N ASN A 56 -2.88 0.89 -4.63
CA ASN A 56 -2.01 2.05 -4.70
C ASN A 56 -1.60 2.45 -3.29
N LEU A 57 -0.30 2.49 -3.04
CA LEU A 57 0.28 3.11 -1.85
C LEU A 57 0.66 4.55 -2.18
N VAL A 58 -0.03 5.51 -1.60
CA VAL A 58 0.11 6.95 -1.86
C VAL A 58 0.84 7.61 -0.70
N SER A 59 1.90 8.35 -1.00
CA SER A 59 2.58 9.18 0.01
C SER A 59 1.92 10.55 0.06
N LYS A 60 1.60 11.00 1.27
CA LYS A 60 1.14 12.36 1.53
C LYS A 60 2.33 13.28 1.80
N LEU A 61 2.10 14.59 1.69
CA LEU A 61 3.11 15.62 1.92
C LEU A 61 3.61 15.66 3.38
N ASP A 62 2.78 15.21 4.33
CA ASP A 62 3.12 15.09 5.74
C ASP A 62 3.95 13.83 6.07
N GLY A 63 4.30 13.03 5.05
CA GLY A 63 5.06 11.80 5.19
C GLY A 63 4.25 10.57 5.61
N SER A 64 2.93 10.71 5.79
CA SER A 64 2.02 9.57 6.00
C SER A 64 1.77 8.81 4.69
N LEU A 65 1.37 7.54 4.81
CA LEU A 65 1.02 6.69 3.68
C LEU A 65 -0.47 6.34 3.72
N ILE A 66 -1.12 6.38 2.56
CA ILE A 66 -2.49 5.92 2.38
C ILE A 66 -2.48 4.73 1.42
N LEU A 67 -3.17 3.65 1.76
CA LEU A 67 -3.43 2.55 0.85
C LEU A 67 -4.85 2.63 0.30
N GLU A 68 -4.95 2.64 -1.02
CA GLU A 68 -6.20 2.69 -1.77
C GLU A 68 -6.31 1.44 -2.64
N LYS A 69 -7.46 0.76 -2.62
CA LYS A 69 -7.74 -0.32 -3.56
C LYS A 69 -8.08 0.28 -4.92
N ARG A 70 -7.40 -0.19 -5.97
CA ARG A 70 -7.75 0.18 -7.34
C ARG A 70 -9.02 -0.55 -7.72
N ARG A 71 -10.09 0.21 -7.97
CA ARG A 71 -11.28 -0.32 -8.64
C ARG A 71 -10.94 -0.44 -10.11
N GLU A 72 -10.84 -1.67 -10.60
CA GLU A 72 -10.83 -1.92 -12.04
C GLU A 72 -12.18 -1.50 -12.60
N GLY A 73 -12.23 -0.30 -13.18
CA GLY A 73 -13.35 0.10 -14.01
C GLY A 73 -13.23 -0.68 -15.33
N TRP A 74 -14.15 -1.61 -15.55
CA TRP A 74 -14.48 -2.04 -16.90
C TRP A 74 -15.08 -0.82 -17.61
N PHE A 75 -14.35 -0.24 -18.56
CA PHE A 75 -14.90 0.64 -19.59
C PHE A 75 -14.98 -0.13 -20.90
#